data_AF-A0A524IWQ0-F1
#
_entry.id   AF-A0A524IWQ0-F1
#
_cell.length_a   1.000
_cell.length_b   1.000
_cell.length_c   1.000
_cell.angle_alpha   90.00
_cell.angle_beta   90.00
_cell.angle_gamma   90.00
#
_symmetry.space_group_name_H-M   'P 1'
#
loop_
_entity.id
_entity.type
_entity.pdbx_description
1 polymer ?
#
loop_
_entity_poly.entity_id
_entity_poly.type
_entity_poly.pdbx_seq_one_letter_code
_entity_poly.pdbx_strand_id
1 'polypeptide(L)'
;MNRFRAPGLLCVIAVAGCNTQSNSPEPADLAAFRTSAAAYLTPTRPGVTVTAIATVGDLLPGSGEALAPTPDGIGVWAGRSGVMNLMLNHEVRGVPRIDGEIDYRYARVSKMEIELQTLSVLSHTYVVDGSEGYEVFCAANWVDEAEGFPHGYFFTGEELDFSGRQIAIDEAGSIIEMPWIGHFSHESQIVVPGFATATVLLNFDDSTTHPERNGRSISELYMYVGRDPDAVMAGDGQLYVFAPRPGESGNVGDLVAGDSAIGQWKPIPDSVARQPDGAVLQAYVDSIGVYEFVRPEDGWYDKRPDHGPGAMFYDTGRDERVLNGARTGPADPWGSLYYVDFDTSDPAAESVLTLMARSSGPDNGWASPDNGDMLADGTIMLNEDPSNTPWNRPPGVFQLRMTGPKSVSAGTMIAEITDPDCAGEPTCADSVRGWETSGITDASEFLGPGSWVLTVQAHLKAVPALGLAGENGQLLLMHVPGD
;
A
#
# COMPACT_ATOMS: atom_id res chain seq x y z
N MET A 1 -45.57 -70.38 25.49
CA MET A 1 -45.34 -69.12 24.73
C MET A 1 -43.92 -69.19 24.20
N ASN A 2 -43.74 -69.79 23.02
CA ASN A 2 -42.43 -70.17 22.50
C ASN A 2 -42.03 -69.24 21.36
N ARG A 3 -40.88 -68.59 21.50
CA ARG A 3 -40.16 -67.89 20.43
C ARG A 3 -38.94 -68.72 20.06
N PHE A 4 -38.81 -69.10 18.78
CA PHE A 4 -37.54 -69.49 18.18
C PHE A 4 -37.48 -68.99 16.73
N ARG A 5 -36.28 -68.55 16.37
CA ARG A 5 -35.81 -67.89 15.13
C ARG A 5 -35.81 -68.82 13.92
N ALA A 6 -35.98 -68.25 12.70
CA ALA A 6 -35.34 -68.65 11.43
C ALA A 6 -35.57 -67.55 10.35
N PRO A 7 -34.99 -67.59 9.13
CA PRO A 7 -33.83 -66.78 8.76
C PRO A 7 -34.05 -65.86 7.53
N GLY A 8 -33.08 -64.96 7.30
CA GLY A 8 -33.05 -64.00 6.20
C GLY A 8 -32.70 -64.59 4.84
N LEU A 9 -33.28 -63.98 3.80
CA LEU A 9 -33.03 -64.22 2.39
C LEU A 9 -32.18 -63.07 1.83
N LEU A 10 -31.00 -63.40 1.31
CA LEU A 10 -30.05 -62.49 0.70
C LEU A 10 -30.47 -62.23 -0.76
N CYS A 11 -30.73 -60.97 -1.12
CA CYS A 11 -30.97 -60.55 -2.50
C CYS A 11 -29.73 -59.74 -2.96
N VAL A 12 -29.02 -60.25 -3.96
CA VAL A 12 -27.84 -59.59 -4.55
C VAL A 12 -28.35 -58.63 -5.63
N ILE A 13 -28.26 -57.33 -5.37
CA ILE A 13 -28.40 -56.28 -6.39
C ILE A 13 -26.99 -55.82 -6.74
N ALA A 14 -26.60 -56.02 -7.99
CA ALA A 14 -25.38 -55.44 -8.54
C ALA A 14 -25.61 -53.94 -8.77
N VAL A 15 -24.98 -53.10 -7.95
CA VAL A 15 -24.91 -51.65 -8.14
C VAL A 15 -23.59 -51.35 -8.83
N ALA A 16 -23.66 -50.98 -10.11
CA ALA A 16 -22.57 -50.29 -10.79
C ALA A 16 -22.52 -48.85 -10.26
N GLY A 17 -21.68 -48.62 -9.26
CA GLY A 17 -21.41 -47.28 -8.73
C GLY A 17 -20.26 -46.64 -9.50
N CYS A 18 -20.57 -45.60 -10.28
CA CYS A 18 -19.58 -44.69 -10.85
C CYS A 18 -18.67 -44.16 -9.75
N ASN A 19 -17.38 -44.46 -9.85
CA ASN A 19 -16.34 -43.79 -9.08
C ASN A 19 -16.08 -42.44 -9.78
N THR A 20 -16.83 -41.40 -9.44
CA THR A 20 -16.44 -40.03 -9.80
C THR A 20 -15.32 -39.61 -8.86
N GLN A 21 -14.08 -40.01 -9.18
CA GLN A 21 -12.92 -39.26 -8.73
C GLN A 21 -13.07 -37.87 -9.34
N SER A 22 -13.37 -36.87 -8.51
CA SER A 22 -13.11 -35.49 -8.87
C SER A 22 -11.59 -35.36 -8.93
N ASN A 23 -11.02 -35.58 -10.12
CA ASN A 23 -9.70 -35.07 -10.42
C ASN A 23 -9.86 -33.55 -10.54
N SER A 24 -9.85 -32.86 -9.39
CA SER A 24 -9.30 -31.51 -9.40
C SER A 24 -7.88 -31.66 -9.95
N PRO A 25 -7.50 -30.99 -11.04
CA PRO A 25 -6.11 -31.02 -11.47
C PRO A 25 -5.28 -30.56 -10.27
N GLU A 26 -4.33 -31.40 -9.83
CA GLU A 26 -3.22 -30.88 -9.01
C GLU A 26 -2.63 -29.70 -9.78
N PRO A 27 -2.36 -28.56 -9.13
CA PRO A 27 -1.67 -27.46 -9.77
C PRO A 27 -0.42 -28.02 -10.44
N ALA A 28 -0.20 -27.65 -11.70
CA ALA A 28 1.03 -28.03 -12.37
C ALA A 28 2.20 -27.49 -11.52
N ASP A 29 3.06 -28.39 -11.05
CA ASP A 29 4.27 -28.05 -10.30
C ASP A 29 5.23 -27.35 -11.28
N LEU A 30 4.94 -26.09 -11.59
CA LEU A 30 5.84 -25.25 -12.37
C LEU A 30 7.14 -25.15 -11.56
N ALA A 31 8.26 -25.27 -12.25
CA ALA A 31 9.56 -25.04 -11.63
C ALA A 31 9.66 -23.60 -11.10
N ALA A 32 10.67 -23.36 -10.25
CA ALA A 32 11.07 -22.02 -9.85
C ALA A 32 11.08 -21.05 -11.04
N PHE A 33 10.46 -19.89 -10.88
CA PHE A 33 10.18 -18.95 -11.96
C PHE A 33 10.84 -17.60 -11.72
N ARG A 34 11.46 -17.03 -12.75
CA ARG A 34 11.78 -15.60 -12.80
C ARG A 34 11.45 -15.11 -14.19
N THR A 35 10.85 -13.93 -14.28
CA THR A 35 10.52 -13.33 -15.57
C THR A 35 11.77 -13.14 -16.42
N SER A 36 11.59 -13.33 -17.73
CA SER A 36 12.61 -13.01 -18.73
C SER A 36 12.41 -11.63 -19.35
N ALA A 37 11.31 -10.95 -19.00
CA ALA A 37 11.05 -9.58 -19.40
C ALA A 37 12.15 -8.65 -18.85
N ALA A 38 12.47 -7.61 -19.63
CA ALA A 38 13.32 -6.53 -19.16
C ALA A 38 12.58 -5.69 -18.11
N ALA A 39 13.33 -5.06 -17.19
CA ALA A 39 12.77 -4.20 -16.17
C ALA A 39 12.10 -2.96 -16.78
N TYR A 40 10.95 -2.57 -16.24
CA TYR A 40 10.23 -1.34 -16.57
C TYR A 40 10.79 -0.11 -15.84
N LEU A 41 11.98 -0.26 -15.24
CA LEU A 41 12.67 0.78 -14.50
C LEU A 41 14.16 0.72 -14.85
N THR A 42 14.73 1.86 -15.23
CA THR A 42 16.15 1.99 -15.60
C THR A 42 16.90 2.81 -14.54
N PRO A 43 18.04 2.33 -14.03
CA PRO A 43 18.89 3.10 -13.13
C PRO A 43 19.40 4.40 -13.76
N THR A 44 19.38 5.50 -12.99
CA THR A 44 19.92 6.81 -13.41
C THR A 44 21.26 7.14 -12.72
N ARG A 45 21.73 6.25 -11.82
CA ARG A 45 22.94 6.44 -11.02
C ARG A 45 23.91 5.26 -11.16
N PRO A 46 25.24 5.50 -11.17
CA PRO A 46 26.22 4.42 -11.20
C PRO A 46 26.08 3.48 -9.99
N GLY A 47 26.12 2.17 -10.26
CA GLY A 47 26.08 1.14 -9.22
C GLY A 47 24.68 0.74 -8.76
N VAL A 48 23.64 1.52 -9.08
CA VAL A 48 22.24 1.11 -8.90
C VAL A 48 21.92 0.00 -9.91
N THR A 49 21.28 -1.07 -9.44
CA THR A 49 20.83 -2.17 -10.30
C THR A 49 19.36 -2.46 -10.08
N VAL A 50 18.64 -2.79 -11.15
CA VAL A 50 17.23 -3.21 -11.11
C VAL A 50 17.12 -4.58 -11.78
N THR A 51 16.40 -5.50 -11.14
CA THR A 51 16.13 -6.86 -11.64
C THR A 51 14.64 -7.14 -11.57
N ALA A 52 14.02 -7.50 -12.69
CA ALA A 52 12.63 -7.94 -12.71
C ALA A 52 12.49 -9.36 -12.13
N ILE A 53 11.53 -9.54 -11.23
CA ILE A 53 11.19 -10.80 -10.56
C ILE A 53 10.03 -11.47 -11.29
N ALA A 54 8.92 -10.75 -11.47
CA ALA A 54 7.71 -11.21 -12.14
C ALA A 54 7.06 -10.06 -12.90
N THR A 55 6.43 -10.35 -14.04
CA THR A 55 5.66 -9.39 -14.86
C THR A 55 4.20 -9.83 -14.92
N VAL A 56 3.27 -8.89 -14.95
CA VAL A 56 1.83 -9.19 -15.09
C VAL A 56 1.60 -10.09 -16.31
N GLY A 57 0.84 -11.17 -16.11
CA GLY A 57 0.60 -12.20 -17.12
C GLY A 57 1.57 -13.39 -17.09
N ASP A 58 2.67 -13.33 -16.33
CA ASP A 58 3.55 -14.48 -16.09
C ASP A 58 2.83 -15.55 -15.26
N LEU A 59 2.85 -16.81 -15.72
CA LEU A 59 2.33 -17.95 -14.94
C LEU A 59 3.30 -18.32 -13.82
N LEU A 60 2.83 -18.22 -12.57
CA LEU A 60 3.66 -18.42 -11.39
C LEU A 60 3.49 -19.83 -10.78
N PRO A 61 4.56 -20.42 -10.21
CA PRO A 61 4.50 -21.73 -9.58
C PRO A 61 3.63 -21.74 -8.32
N GLY A 62 3.18 -22.91 -7.88
CA GLY A 62 2.18 -23.03 -6.81
C GLY A 62 0.77 -23.14 -7.39
N SER A 63 0.08 -22.03 -7.64
CA SER A 63 -1.29 -22.05 -8.20
C SER A 63 -1.34 -22.28 -9.72
N GLY A 64 -0.27 -21.94 -10.44
CA GLY A 64 -0.27 -21.94 -11.91
C GLY A 64 -1.07 -20.79 -12.52
N GLU A 65 -1.50 -19.83 -11.69
CA GLU A 65 -2.19 -18.62 -12.13
C GLU A 65 -1.18 -17.56 -12.58
N ALA A 66 -1.66 -16.66 -13.44
CA ALA A 66 -0.86 -15.52 -13.86
C ALA A 66 -0.78 -14.48 -12.74
N LEU A 67 0.33 -13.75 -12.66
CA LEU A 67 0.41 -12.52 -11.86
C LEU A 67 -0.65 -11.53 -12.36
N ALA A 68 -1.46 -11.02 -11.43
CA ALA A 68 -2.57 -10.14 -11.72
C ALA A 68 -2.10 -8.72 -12.08
N PRO A 69 -2.94 -7.94 -12.79
CA PRO A 69 -2.69 -6.54 -13.13
C PRO A 69 -2.39 -5.62 -11.94
N THR A 70 -1.85 -4.44 -12.23
CA THR A 70 -1.81 -3.30 -11.29
C THR A 70 -1.15 -3.64 -9.93
N PRO A 71 0.10 -4.15 -9.91
CA PRO A 71 0.75 -4.57 -8.66
C PRO A 71 1.19 -3.36 -7.82
N ASP A 72 0.82 -3.35 -6.55
CA ASP A 72 0.99 -2.20 -5.65
C ASP A 72 1.67 -2.57 -4.32
N GLY A 73 1.07 -2.25 -3.17
CA GLY A 73 1.59 -2.36 -1.82
C GLY A 73 2.23 -3.71 -1.51
N ILE A 74 3.37 -3.67 -0.82
CA ILE A 74 4.25 -4.83 -0.62
C ILE A 74 4.59 -5.00 0.85
N GLY A 75 4.51 -6.24 1.31
CA GLY A 75 5.02 -6.66 2.62
C GLY A 75 5.96 -7.85 2.46
N VAL A 76 7.12 -7.80 3.12
CA VAL A 76 8.11 -8.88 3.09
C VAL A 76 8.45 -9.36 4.50
N TRP A 77 8.69 -10.66 4.64
CA TRP A 77 9.12 -11.24 5.92
C TRP A 77 9.99 -12.49 5.73
N ALA A 78 10.61 -12.92 6.82
CA ALA A 78 11.48 -14.09 6.83
C ALA A 78 10.71 -15.37 6.50
N GLY A 79 11.16 -16.08 5.46
CA GLY A 79 10.71 -17.44 5.16
C GLY A 79 11.65 -18.50 5.73
N ARG A 80 11.58 -19.70 5.15
CA ARG A 80 12.61 -20.73 5.40
C ARG A 80 14.00 -20.23 4.96
N SER A 81 15.06 -20.84 5.48
CA SER A 81 16.44 -20.50 5.12
C SER A 81 16.64 -20.34 3.61
N GLY A 82 17.08 -19.15 3.17
CA GLY A 82 17.33 -18.83 1.76
C GLY A 82 16.10 -18.33 1.00
N VAL A 83 14.98 -18.08 1.68
CA VAL A 83 13.71 -17.64 1.10
C VAL A 83 13.17 -16.45 1.89
N MET A 84 12.67 -15.45 1.15
CA MET A 84 11.83 -14.38 1.68
C MET A 84 10.39 -14.63 1.26
N ASN A 85 9.46 -14.42 2.18
CA ASN A 85 8.05 -14.41 1.87
C ASN A 85 7.61 -12.99 1.50
N LEU A 86 6.61 -12.89 0.63
CA LEU A 86 6.11 -11.62 0.14
C LEU A 86 4.58 -11.67 -0.02
N MET A 87 3.91 -10.60 0.39
CA MET A 87 2.54 -10.29 -0.02
C MET A 87 2.54 -9.04 -0.89
N LEU A 88 1.69 -9.05 -1.91
CA LEU A 88 1.60 -8.00 -2.92
C LEU A 88 0.14 -7.72 -3.25
N ASN A 89 -0.26 -6.47 -3.09
CA ASN A 89 -1.55 -5.98 -3.52
C ASN A 89 -1.64 -5.89 -5.04
N HIS A 90 -2.89 -6.00 -5.51
CA HIS A 90 -3.27 -5.67 -6.87
C HIS A 90 -4.45 -4.71 -6.82
N GLU A 91 -4.19 -3.46 -7.20
CA GLU A 91 -5.07 -2.31 -7.06
C GLU A 91 -6.15 -2.26 -8.16
N VAL A 92 -6.80 -3.40 -8.39
CA VAL A 92 -7.69 -3.56 -9.54
C VAL A 92 -9.14 -3.27 -9.21
N ARG A 93 -9.84 -2.66 -10.18
CA ARG A 93 -11.29 -2.40 -10.16
C ARG A 93 -11.98 -2.66 -11.49
N GLY A 94 -11.69 -3.83 -12.06
CA GLY A 94 -12.16 -4.19 -13.38
C GLY A 94 -11.23 -3.68 -14.47
N VAL A 95 -10.53 -4.63 -15.10
CA VAL A 95 -9.58 -4.36 -16.17
C VAL A 95 -10.22 -4.63 -17.53
N PRO A 96 -10.25 -3.65 -18.44
CA PRO A 96 -10.76 -3.85 -19.79
C PRO A 96 -9.93 -4.87 -20.58
N ARG A 97 -10.63 -5.83 -21.19
CA ARG A 97 -10.08 -6.74 -22.18
C ARG A 97 -10.02 -6.08 -23.56
N ILE A 98 -9.18 -6.62 -24.44
CA ILE A 98 -9.05 -6.17 -25.84
C ILE A 98 -10.38 -6.30 -26.62
N ASP A 99 -11.24 -7.25 -26.24
CA ASP A 99 -12.56 -7.46 -26.82
C ASP A 99 -13.66 -6.58 -26.22
N GLY A 100 -13.34 -5.75 -25.22
CA GLY A 100 -14.24 -4.81 -24.56
C GLY A 100 -14.99 -5.37 -23.34
N GLU A 101 -14.83 -6.65 -23.01
CA GLU A 101 -15.32 -7.20 -21.74
C GLU A 101 -14.47 -6.74 -20.55
N ILE A 102 -14.99 -6.87 -19.32
CA ILE A 102 -14.25 -6.53 -18.10
C ILE A 102 -13.86 -7.81 -17.36
N ASP A 103 -12.56 -7.95 -17.08
CA ASP A 103 -11.94 -9.00 -16.27
C ASP A 103 -11.42 -8.41 -14.94
N TYR A 104 -10.87 -9.21 -14.01
CA TYR A 104 -10.25 -8.73 -12.76
C TYR A 104 -11.09 -7.66 -12.03
N ARG A 105 -12.36 -7.96 -11.76
CA ARG A 105 -13.35 -6.99 -11.23
C ARG A 105 -13.04 -6.46 -9.83
N TYR A 106 -12.26 -7.22 -9.07
CA TYR A 106 -12.02 -7.05 -7.66
C TYR A 106 -10.53 -7.25 -7.36
N ALA A 107 -10.05 -6.53 -6.35
CA ALA A 107 -8.69 -6.54 -5.86
C ALA A 107 -8.18 -7.95 -5.57
N ARG A 108 -6.85 -8.10 -5.56
CA ARG A 108 -6.17 -9.36 -5.24
C ARG A 108 -5.03 -9.10 -4.29
N VAL A 109 -4.66 -10.14 -3.56
CA VAL A 109 -3.42 -10.18 -2.79
C VAL A 109 -2.68 -11.45 -3.15
N SER A 110 -1.55 -11.29 -3.82
CA SER A 110 -0.60 -12.37 -4.09
C SER A 110 0.18 -12.68 -2.83
N LYS A 111 0.35 -13.96 -2.51
CA LYS A 111 1.32 -14.45 -1.52
C LYS A 111 2.37 -15.28 -2.23
N MET A 112 3.64 -14.95 -2.03
CA MET A 112 4.78 -15.55 -2.73
C MET A 112 5.90 -16.00 -1.79
N GLU A 113 6.64 -17.01 -2.23
CA GLU A 113 7.95 -17.36 -1.69
C GLU A 113 9.02 -17.07 -2.74
N ILE A 114 10.06 -16.30 -2.40
CA ILE A 114 11.13 -15.88 -3.32
C ILE A 114 12.48 -16.40 -2.83
N GLU A 115 13.19 -17.15 -3.68
CA GLU A 115 14.55 -17.61 -3.40
C GLU A 115 15.56 -16.47 -3.48
N LEU A 116 16.32 -16.24 -2.41
CA LEU A 116 17.21 -15.08 -2.29
C LEU A 116 18.40 -15.08 -3.26
N GLN A 117 18.89 -16.26 -3.65
CA GLN A 117 20.08 -16.37 -4.50
C GLN A 117 19.80 -16.07 -5.98
N THR A 118 18.61 -16.44 -6.45
CA THR A 118 18.23 -16.41 -7.87
C THR A 118 17.14 -15.39 -8.16
N LEU A 119 16.43 -14.94 -7.11
CA LEU A 119 15.20 -14.17 -7.17
C LEU A 119 14.08 -14.90 -7.90
N SER A 120 14.10 -16.23 -7.86
CA SER A 120 13.02 -17.04 -8.42
C SER A 120 11.85 -17.14 -7.44
N VAL A 121 10.65 -16.87 -7.94
CA VAL A 121 9.38 -17.24 -7.30
C VAL A 121 9.32 -18.76 -7.24
N LEU A 122 9.20 -19.30 -6.03
CA LEU A 122 9.12 -20.74 -5.75
C LEU A 122 7.67 -21.20 -5.59
N SER A 123 6.81 -20.32 -5.08
CA SER A 123 5.39 -20.57 -4.89
C SER A 123 4.63 -19.24 -4.93
N HIS A 124 3.41 -19.29 -5.42
CA HIS A 124 2.46 -18.20 -5.54
C HIS A 124 1.03 -18.73 -5.33
N THR A 125 0.24 -18.00 -4.56
CA THR A 125 -1.20 -18.19 -4.40
C THR A 125 -1.89 -16.85 -4.16
N TYR A 126 -3.14 -16.70 -4.60
CA TYR A 126 -3.98 -15.58 -4.17
C TYR A 126 -4.60 -15.89 -2.80
N VAL A 127 -4.30 -15.06 -1.79
CA VAL A 127 -4.99 -15.09 -0.48
C VAL A 127 -6.26 -14.23 -0.49
N VAL A 128 -6.33 -13.28 -1.42
CA VAL A 128 -7.55 -12.63 -1.90
C VAL A 128 -7.61 -12.83 -3.41
N ASP A 129 -8.62 -13.54 -3.89
CA ASP A 129 -8.79 -13.87 -5.32
C ASP A 129 -9.92 -13.07 -6.00
N GLY A 130 -10.49 -12.12 -5.26
CA GLY A 130 -11.57 -11.23 -5.68
C GLY A 130 -12.96 -11.80 -5.47
N SER A 131 -13.11 -13.04 -5.00
CA SER A 131 -14.41 -13.60 -4.60
C SER A 131 -14.98 -12.92 -3.35
N GLU A 132 -14.12 -12.27 -2.56
CA GLU A 132 -14.45 -11.48 -1.38
C GLU A 132 -15.09 -10.13 -1.73
N GLY A 133 -14.89 -9.66 -2.97
CA GLY A 133 -15.46 -8.40 -3.47
C GLY A 133 -14.75 -7.16 -2.93
N TYR A 134 -13.47 -7.25 -2.57
CA TYR A 134 -12.63 -6.08 -2.32
C TYR A 134 -12.24 -5.38 -3.62
N GLU A 135 -12.00 -4.07 -3.60
CA GLU A 135 -11.67 -3.23 -4.75
C GLU A 135 -10.46 -2.35 -4.40
N VAL A 136 -9.59 -2.04 -5.37
CA VAL A 136 -8.50 -1.05 -5.23
C VAL A 136 -7.69 -1.14 -3.93
N PHE A 137 -7.10 -2.31 -3.65
CA PHE A 137 -6.09 -2.37 -2.59
C PHE A 137 -4.84 -1.62 -3.04
N CYS A 138 -4.58 -0.46 -2.43
CA CYS A 138 -3.46 0.43 -2.75
C CYS A 138 -2.20 -0.01 -2.00
N ALA A 139 -1.63 0.86 -1.17
CA ALA A 139 -0.45 0.57 -0.38
C ALA A 139 -0.68 -0.46 0.74
N ALA A 140 0.42 -1.02 1.21
CA ALA A 140 0.42 -2.02 2.26
C ALA A 140 1.79 -2.19 2.90
N ASN A 141 1.78 -2.79 4.08
CA ASN A 141 2.98 -3.09 4.83
C ASN A 141 2.82 -4.39 5.62
N TRP A 142 3.93 -5.13 5.74
CA TRP A 142 4.05 -6.20 6.72
C TRP A 142 4.50 -5.63 8.05
N VAL A 143 3.85 -6.04 9.13
CA VAL A 143 4.24 -5.70 10.51
C VAL A 143 4.42 -6.97 11.32
N ASP A 144 5.45 -7.04 12.15
CA ASP A 144 5.69 -8.21 12.99
C ASP A 144 6.28 -7.88 14.37
N GLU A 145 7.04 -8.81 14.95
CA GLU A 145 7.67 -8.66 16.26
C GLU A 145 8.51 -7.38 16.35
N ALA A 146 9.10 -6.91 15.25
CA ALA A 146 9.86 -5.65 15.21
C ALA A 146 9.00 -4.44 15.58
N GLU A 147 7.73 -4.41 15.14
CA GLU A 147 6.75 -3.36 15.45
C GLU A 147 5.84 -3.72 16.64
N GLY A 148 6.03 -4.91 17.22
CA GLY A 148 5.30 -5.40 18.40
C GLY A 148 4.16 -6.38 18.11
N PHE A 149 3.97 -6.83 16.87
CA PHE A 149 2.94 -7.80 16.45
C PHE A 149 3.53 -9.23 16.31
N PRO A 150 3.51 -10.06 17.36
CA PRO A 150 4.23 -11.35 17.36
C PRO A 150 3.74 -12.39 16.36
N HIS A 151 2.58 -12.17 15.72
CA HIS A 151 1.97 -13.10 14.78
C HIS A 151 2.12 -12.69 13.31
N GLY A 152 2.62 -11.48 13.03
CA GLY A 152 2.77 -10.98 11.68
C GLY A 152 1.44 -10.66 10.99
N TYR A 153 1.30 -9.46 10.45
CA TYR A 153 0.13 -9.09 9.66
C TYR A 153 0.55 -8.24 8.46
N PHE A 154 -0.07 -8.53 7.32
CA PHE A 154 -0.08 -7.66 6.17
C PHE A 154 -1.30 -6.73 6.28
N PHE A 155 -1.07 -5.45 6.54
CA PHE A 155 -2.13 -4.44 6.57
C PHE A 155 -2.30 -3.83 5.18
N THR A 156 -3.56 -3.77 4.73
CA THR A 156 -3.95 -3.18 3.45
C THR A 156 -5.38 -2.65 3.53
N GLY A 157 -5.70 -1.63 2.74
CA GLY A 157 -7.07 -1.11 2.67
C GLY A 157 -7.51 -0.79 1.25
N GLU A 158 -8.82 -0.70 1.05
CA GLU A 158 -9.40 -0.23 -0.21
C GLU A 158 -9.35 1.30 -0.28
N GLU A 159 -8.78 1.84 -1.35
CA GLU A 159 -8.75 3.27 -1.66
C GLU A 159 -10.09 3.74 -2.28
N LEU A 160 -11.16 3.64 -1.49
CA LEU A 160 -12.51 4.04 -1.91
C LEU A 160 -13.12 5.08 -0.97
N ASP A 161 -13.40 6.26 -1.52
CA ASP A 161 -14.18 7.31 -0.86
C ASP A 161 -15.43 6.71 -0.16
N PHE A 162 -15.53 6.95 1.15
CA PHE A 162 -16.64 6.57 2.05
C PHE A 162 -16.97 5.07 2.19
N SER A 163 -16.27 4.17 1.51
CA SER A 163 -16.61 2.75 1.53
C SER A 163 -15.41 1.83 1.65
N GLY A 164 -14.20 2.38 1.60
CA GLY A 164 -12.99 1.59 1.67
C GLY A 164 -12.89 0.83 3.00
N ARG A 165 -12.70 -0.48 2.90
CA ARG A 165 -12.52 -1.36 4.05
C ARG A 165 -11.04 -1.53 4.35
N GLN A 166 -10.74 -1.59 5.64
CA GLN A 166 -9.42 -1.94 6.12
C GLN A 166 -9.38 -3.42 6.52
N ILE A 167 -8.33 -4.13 6.08
CA ILE A 167 -8.12 -5.53 6.43
C ILE A 167 -6.69 -5.82 6.88
N ALA A 168 -6.55 -6.88 7.65
CA ALA A 168 -5.28 -7.51 7.96
C ALA A 168 -5.28 -8.95 7.43
N ILE A 169 -4.13 -9.39 6.93
CA ILE A 169 -3.95 -10.77 6.48
C ILE A 169 -2.79 -11.39 7.26
N ASP A 170 -3.06 -12.49 7.97
CA ASP A 170 -2.01 -13.19 8.72
C ASP A 170 -1.06 -13.97 7.79
N GLU A 171 0.04 -14.49 8.34
CA GLU A 171 0.99 -15.30 7.57
C GLU A 171 0.30 -16.48 6.85
N ALA A 172 -0.76 -17.08 7.40
CA ALA A 172 -1.45 -18.20 6.79
C ALA A 172 -2.39 -17.78 5.63
N GLY A 173 -2.67 -16.49 5.46
CA GLY A 173 -3.63 -15.96 4.51
C GLY A 173 -5.04 -15.78 5.07
N SER A 174 -5.22 -15.82 6.40
CA SER A 174 -6.52 -15.55 7.02
C SER A 174 -6.79 -14.05 7.03
N ILE A 175 -7.94 -13.65 6.48
CA ILE A 175 -8.37 -12.25 6.39
C ILE A 175 -9.14 -11.85 7.66
N ILE A 176 -8.79 -10.68 8.20
CA ILE A 176 -9.48 -10.02 9.32
C ILE A 176 -9.91 -8.64 8.84
N GLU A 177 -11.22 -8.41 8.69
CA GLU A 177 -11.73 -7.05 8.46
C GLU A 177 -11.68 -6.24 9.76
N MET A 178 -11.25 -4.98 9.64
CA MET A 178 -11.02 -4.06 10.76
C MET A 178 -11.96 -2.83 10.70
N PRO A 179 -13.30 -3.00 10.76
CA PRO A 179 -14.25 -1.90 10.59
C PRO A 179 -14.16 -0.82 11.68
N TRP A 180 -13.43 -1.06 12.76
CA TRP A 180 -13.17 -0.06 13.81
C TRP A 180 -12.11 0.98 13.43
N ILE A 181 -11.37 0.76 12.35
CA ILE A 181 -10.43 1.74 11.79
C ILE A 181 -11.18 2.80 10.95
N GLY A 182 -12.40 2.51 10.48
CA GLY A 182 -13.23 3.43 9.70
C GLY A 182 -13.37 3.02 8.24
N HIS A 183 -14.34 3.64 7.55
CA HIS A 183 -14.51 3.49 6.10
C HIS A 183 -14.25 4.83 5.41
N PHE A 184 -13.13 4.90 4.70
CA PHE A 184 -12.62 6.04 3.95
C PHE A 184 -11.64 5.51 2.90
N SER A 185 -10.98 6.39 2.16
CA SER A 185 -10.05 6.00 1.11
C SER A 185 -8.72 5.58 1.72
N HIS A 186 -8.58 4.30 2.05
CA HIS A 186 -7.41 3.82 2.78
C HIS A 186 -6.22 3.70 1.85
N GLU A 187 -5.21 4.54 2.04
CA GLU A 187 -3.94 4.40 1.37
C GLU A 187 -3.08 3.32 2.06
N SER A 188 -2.57 3.64 3.26
CA SER A 188 -1.78 2.71 4.07
C SER A 188 -2.05 2.83 5.56
N GLN A 189 -1.63 1.80 6.31
CA GLN A 189 -1.72 1.76 7.77
C GLN A 189 -0.44 1.25 8.41
N ILE A 190 0.27 2.14 9.07
CA ILE A 190 1.53 1.79 9.74
C ILE A 190 1.36 1.63 11.23
N VAL A 191 2.24 0.82 11.82
CA VAL A 191 2.43 0.77 13.26
C VAL A 191 3.51 1.77 13.64
N VAL A 192 3.26 2.60 14.66
CA VAL A 192 4.25 3.52 15.23
C VAL A 192 4.77 2.94 16.55
N PRO A 193 5.98 2.37 16.57
CA PRO A 193 6.55 1.78 17.79
C PRO A 193 7.01 2.87 18.78
N GLY A 194 7.37 2.44 20.00
CA GLY A 194 7.98 3.31 21.01
C GLY A 194 7.08 3.68 22.21
N PHE A 195 5.88 3.12 22.29
CA PHE A 195 4.96 3.34 23.41
C PHE A 195 4.97 2.15 24.38
N ALA A 196 5.15 2.42 25.67
CA ALA A 196 5.29 1.36 26.68
C ALA A 196 3.97 0.65 27.05
N THR A 197 2.83 1.30 26.80
CA THR A 197 1.50 0.84 27.26
C THR A 197 0.43 0.96 26.18
N ALA A 198 0.84 1.09 24.92
CA ALA A 198 -0.07 1.26 23.80
C ALA A 198 0.54 0.69 22.52
N THR A 199 -0.34 0.24 21.64
CA THR A 199 -0.05 -0.05 20.24
C THR A 199 -0.77 0.98 19.40
N VAL A 200 -0.04 1.67 18.53
CA VAL A 200 -0.52 2.82 17.77
C VAL A 200 -0.45 2.51 16.29
N LEU A 201 -1.59 2.64 15.61
CA LEU A 201 -1.70 2.59 14.17
C LEU A 201 -1.96 4.00 13.64
N LEU A 202 -1.21 4.43 12.64
CA LEU A 202 -1.45 5.66 11.90
C LEU A 202 -2.00 5.30 10.53
N ASN A 203 -3.06 5.99 10.09
CA ASN A 203 -3.82 5.65 8.89
C ASN A 203 -4.00 6.90 8.04
N PHE A 204 -3.80 6.75 6.74
CA PHE A 204 -3.76 7.84 5.77
C PHE A 204 -4.98 7.73 4.85
N ASP A 205 -5.74 8.81 4.76
CA ASP A 205 -6.98 8.87 3.99
C ASP A 205 -6.73 9.61 2.67
N ASP A 206 -6.43 8.88 1.60
CA ASP A 206 -6.29 9.43 0.26
C ASP A 206 -7.66 9.63 -0.42
N SER A 207 -8.52 10.40 0.21
CA SER A 207 -9.80 10.76 -0.40
C SER A 207 -9.61 11.91 -1.40
N THR A 208 -10.32 11.84 -2.53
CA THR A 208 -10.33 12.96 -3.49
C THR A 208 -11.34 14.04 -3.09
N THR A 209 -11.48 15.14 -3.86
CA THR A 209 -12.52 16.13 -3.51
C THR A 209 -13.90 15.64 -3.89
N HIS A 210 -14.83 15.73 -2.96
CA HIS A 210 -16.18 15.31 -3.23
C HIS A 210 -17.06 16.41 -3.85
N PRO A 211 -17.74 16.18 -4.99
CA PRO A 211 -18.63 17.16 -5.63
C PRO A 211 -19.76 17.65 -4.71
N GLU A 212 -20.28 16.79 -3.83
CA GLU A 212 -21.35 17.17 -2.89
C GLU A 212 -20.83 17.99 -1.69
N ARG A 213 -19.50 18.05 -1.50
CA ARG A 213 -18.83 18.86 -0.48
C ARG A 213 -18.29 20.16 -1.05
N ASN A 214 -18.92 20.72 -2.09
CA ASN A 214 -18.47 21.96 -2.72
C ASN A 214 -17.01 21.89 -3.23
N GLY A 215 -16.51 20.67 -3.51
CA GLY A 215 -15.13 20.45 -3.91
C GLY A 215 -14.13 20.70 -2.78
N ARG A 216 -14.49 20.47 -1.51
CA ARG A 216 -13.56 20.49 -0.37
C ARG A 216 -12.63 19.28 -0.37
N SER A 217 -11.40 19.43 0.14
CA SER A 217 -10.59 18.26 0.53
C SER A 217 -11.32 17.51 1.63
N ILE A 218 -11.22 16.19 1.64
CA ILE A 218 -11.77 15.31 2.68
C ILE A 218 -10.72 14.28 3.11
N SER A 219 -9.45 14.61 2.89
CA SER A 219 -8.31 13.76 3.22
C SER A 219 -7.82 14.13 4.63
N GLU A 220 -7.79 13.15 5.52
CA GLU A 220 -7.43 13.34 6.93
C GLU A 220 -6.35 12.37 7.42
N LEU A 221 -5.81 12.66 8.60
CA LEU A 221 -4.87 11.77 9.30
C LEU A 221 -5.57 11.14 10.51
N TYR A 222 -5.65 9.82 10.53
CA TYR A 222 -6.31 9.04 11.57
C TYR A 222 -5.32 8.24 12.40
N MET A 223 -5.62 8.04 13.69
CA MET A 223 -4.84 7.20 14.58
C MET A 223 -5.75 6.23 15.33
N TYR A 224 -5.39 4.95 15.38
CA TYR A 224 -6.04 3.97 16.23
C TYR A 224 -5.12 3.53 17.36
N VAL A 225 -5.61 3.54 18.59
CA VAL A 225 -4.83 3.18 19.77
C VAL A 225 -5.48 2.02 20.50
N GLY A 226 -4.76 0.90 20.61
CA GLY A 226 -5.07 -0.22 21.49
C GLY A 226 -4.08 -0.32 22.63
N ARG A 227 -4.40 -1.07 23.69
CA ARG A 227 -3.46 -1.28 24.82
C ARG A 227 -2.31 -2.24 24.49
N ASP A 228 -2.52 -3.10 23.51
CA ASP A 228 -1.63 -4.15 23.04
C ASP A 228 -2.08 -4.57 21.60
N PRO A 229 -1.27 -5.34 20.85
CA PRO A 229 -1.61 -5.78 19.49
C PRO A 229 -2.90 -6.59 19.41
N ASP A 230 -3.13 -7.49 20.37
CA ASP A 230 -4.35 -8.32 20.41
C ASP A 230 -5.60 -7.44 20.54
N ALA A 231 -5.52 -6.37 21.34
CA ALA A 231 -6.59 -5.39 21.49
C ALA A 231 -6.83 -4.62 20.19
N VAL A 232 -5.77 -4.26 19.44
CA VAL A 232 -5.92 -3.66 18.10
C VAL A 232 -6.65 -4.60 17.15
N MET A 233 -6.21 -5.86 17.07
CA MET A 233 -6.79 -6.86 16.17
C MET A 233 -8.21 -7.27 16.55
N ALA A 234 -8.60 -7.10 17.82
CA ALA A 234 -9.95 -7.34 18.32
C ALA A 234 -10.87 -6.11 18.24
N GLY A 235 -10.33 -4.95 17.87
CA GLY A 235 -11.05 -3.67 17.89
C GLY A 235 -11.38 -3.16 19.30
N ASP A 236 -10.61 -3.53 20.31
CA ASP A 236 -10.67 -3.05 21.71
C ASP A 236 -9.73 -1.84 21.91
N GLY A 237 -10.07 -0.74 21.26
CA GLY A 237 -9.27 0.48 21.21
C GLY A 237 -10.11 1.69 20.82
N GLN A 238 -9.44 2.77 20.42
CA GLN A 238 -10.09 4.05 20.11
C GLN A 238 -9.51 4.63 18.81
N LEU A 239 -10.40 4.95 17.86
CA LEU A 239 -10.07 5.71 16.66
C LEU A 239 -10.06 7.21 16.96
N TYR A 240 -9.08 7.93 16.46
CA TYR A 240 -8.91 9.36 16.58
C TYR A 240 -8.68 9.98 15.21
N VAL A 241 -8.99 11.27 15.08
CA VAL A 241 -8.63 12.10 13.92
C VAL A 241 -7.81 13.31 14.38
N PHE A 242 -6.83 13.69 13.59
CA PHE A 242 -5.92 14.79 13.90
C PHE A 242 -6.57 16.16 13.68
N ALA A 243 -6.56 17.01 14.70
CA ALA A 243 -7.19 18.34 14.64
C ALA A 243 -6.26 19.44 15.13
N PRO A 244 -6.41 20.68 14.65
CA PRO A 244 -5.64 21.82 15.17
C PRO A 244 -5.90 22.00 16.67
N ARG A 245 -4.83 22.28 17.41
CA ARG A 245 -4.95 22.82 18.76
C ARG A 245 -5.68 24.18 18.70
N PRO A 246 -6.49 24.56 19.70
CA PRO A 246 -7.15 25.86 19.71
C PRO A 246 -6.17 27.02 19.53
N GLY A 247 -6.36 27.81 18.46
CA GLY A 247 -5.51 28.96 18.11
C GLY A 247 -4.45 28.69 17.03
N GLU A 248 -4.23 27.43 16.64
CA GLU A 248 -3.41 27.09 15.47
C GLU A 248 -4.16 27.36 14.16
N SER A 249 -3.42 27.61 13.07
CA SER A 249 -4.00 27.54 11.73
C SER A 249 -4.49 26.11 11.49
N GLY A 250 -5.67 25.95 10.87
CA GLY A 250 -6.22 24.65 10.48
C GLY A 250 -5.80 24.19 9.09
N ASN A 251 -5.02 24.99 8.36
CA ASN A 251 -4.65 24.69 6.97
C ASN A 251 -3.16 24.33 6.87
N VAL A 252 -2.86 23.04 6.70
CA VAL A 252 -1.47 22.54 6.56
C VAL A 252 -0.80 23.00 5.26
N GLY A 253 -1.59 23.36 4.24
CA GLY A 253 -1.08 23.90 2.97
C GLY A 253 -0.40 25.26 3.12
N ASP A 254 -0.63 25.99 4.22
CA ASP A 254 0.01 27.28 4.49
C ASP A 254 1.41 27.14 5.12
N LEU A 255 1.79 25.93 5.55
CA LEU A 255 3.13 25.66 6.10
C LEU A 255 4.18 25.80 5.00
N VAL A 256 5.38 26.28 5.34
CA VAL A 256 6.58 26.11 4.50
C VAL A 256 7.56 25.13 5.13
N ALA A 257 8.48 24.57 4.34
CA ALA A 257 9.42 23.57 4.86
C ALA A 257 10.19 24.10 6.09
N GLY A 258 10.18 23.32 7.17
CA GLY A 258 10.72 23.67 8.48
C GLY A 258 9.68 24.24 9.46
N ASP A 259 8.50 24.68 8.99
CA ASP A 259 7.41 25.07 9.86
C ASP A 259 6.81 23.87 10.60
N SER A 260 6.12 24.15 11.70
CA SER A 260 5.39 23.13 12.44
C SER A 260 4.03 23.65 12.88
N ALA A 261 3.08 22.73 12.97
CA ALA A 261 1.74 22.92 13.51
C ALA A 261 1.54 21.97 14.70
N ILE A 262 0.72 22.38 15.67
CA ILE A 262 0.41 21.57 16.85
C ILE A 262 -1.02 21.08 16.74
N GLY A 263 -1.19 19.77 16.84
CA GLY A 263 -2.52 19.17 16.82
C GLY A 263 -2.83 18.34 18.06
N GLN A 264 -4.09 17.99 18.15
CA GLN A 264 -4.70 17.17 19.18
C GLN A 264 -5.47 16.04 18.52
N TRP A 265 -5.48 14.86 19.16
CA TRP A 265 -6.22 13.70 18.69
C TRP A 265 -7.65 13.74 19.23
N LYS A 266 -8.63 13.93 18.35
CA LYS A 266 -10.05 13.94 18.74
C LYS A 266 -10.64 12.53 18.61
N PRO A 267 -11.19 11.95 19.69
CA PRO A 267 -11.75 10.61 19.64
C PRO A 267 -13.02 10.60 18.77
N ILE A 268 -13.14 9.52 17.99
CA ILE A 268 -14.31 9.23 17.17
C ILE A 268 -15.16 8.18 17.91
N PRO A 269 -16.45 8.44 18.18
CA PRO A 269 -17.31 7.47 18.82
C PRO A 269 -17.32 6.15 18.03
N ASP A 270 -17.24 5.01 18.73
CA ASP A 270 -17.26 3.68 18.10
C ASP A 270 -18.50 3.46 17.21
N SER A 271 -19.64 4.02 17.61
CA SER A 271 -20.88 4.01 16.83
C SER A 271 -20.83 4.80 15.52
N VAL A 272 -19.82 5.65 15.34
CA VAL A 272 -19.53 6.40 14.11
C VAL A 272 -18.45 5.68 13.32
N ALA A 273 -17.33 5.32 13.95
CA ALA A 273 -16.19 4.65 13.31
C ALA A 273 -16.61 3.35 12.59
N ARG A 274 -17.48 2.54 13.22
CA ARG A 274 -17.91 1.24 12.66
C ARG A 274 -19.06 1.32 11.66
N GLN A 275 -19.49 2.51 11.24
CA GLN A 275 -20.55 2.61 10.23
C GLN A 275 -19.99 2.17 8.87
N PRO A 276 -20.68 1.29 8.13
CA PRO A 276 -20.26 0.89 6.78
C PRO A 276 -20.49 2.00 5.75
N ASP A 277 -21.32 2.99 6.06
CA ASP A 277 -21.46 4.22 5.29
C ASP A 277 -20.48 5.25 5.85
N GLY A 278 -19.31 5.36 5.22
CA GLY A 278 -18.25 6.30 5.60
C GLY A 278 -18.66 7.77 5.49
N ALA A 279 -19.78 8.09 4.81
CA ALA A 279 -20.32 9.44 4.85
C ALA A 279 -20.74 9.86 6.27
N VAL A 280 -21.08 8.90 7.14
CA VAL A 280 -21.37 9.15 8.56
C VAL A 280 -20.09 9.53 9.31
N LEU A 281 -18.99 8.83 9.05
CA LEU A 281 -17.67 9.15 9.60
C LEU A 281 -17.24 10.54 9.15
N GLN A 282 -17.26 10.81 7.84
CA GLN A 282 -16.89 12.11 7.29
C GLN A 282 -17.75 13.24 7.88
N ALA A 283 -19.06 13.05 8.00
CA ALA A 283 -19.95 14.07 8.55
C ALA A 283 -19.61 14.40 10.03
N TYR A 284 -19.19 13.40 10.80
CA TYR A 284 -18.72 13.62 12.17
C TYR A 284 -17.40 14.40 12.19
N VAL A 285 -16.42 13.98 11.38
CA VAL A 285 -15.10 14.61 11.24
C VAL A 285 -15.23 16.08 10.82
N ASP A 286 -16.09 16.37 9.84
CA ASP A 286 -16.43 17.73 9.41
C ASP A 286 -16.98 18.58 10.57
N SER A 287 -17.81 17.99 11.42
CA SER A 287 -18.50 18.72 12.50
C SER A 287 -17.56 19.15 13.63
N ILE A 288 -16.41 18.49 13.77
CA ILE A 288 -15.48 18.72 14.88
C ILE A 288 -14.29 19.59 14.50
N GLY A 289 -14.08 19.93 13.22
CA GLY A 289 -13.01 20.83 12.75
C GLY A 289 -11.62 20.22 12.94
N VAL A 290 -11.15 19.56 11.89
CA VAL A 290 -9.90 18.78 11.84
C VAL A 290 -8.87 19.44 10.93
N TYR A 291 -7.64 18.92 10.92
CA TYR A 291 -6.71 19.21 9.85
C TYR A 291 -7.15 18.47 8.59
N GLU A 292 -7.16 19.20 7.48
CA GLU A 292 -7.32 18.62 6.15
C GLU A 292 -5.95 18.61 5.50
N PHE A 293 -5.66 17.55 4.76
CA PHE A 293 -4.45 17.35 3.99
C PHE A 293 -4.76 17.33 2.49
N VAL A 294 -3.73 17.25 1.65
CA VAL A 294 -3.89 17.13 0.21
C VAL A 294 -3.55 15.69 -0.17
N ARG A 295 -4.48 14.75 0.01
CA ARG A 295 -4.23 13.34 -0.37
C ARG A 295 -3.00 12.74 0.35
N PRO A 296 -3.04 12.54 1.69
CA PRO A 296 -2.04 11.75 2.38
C PRO A 296 -1.91 10.40 1.72
N GLU A 297 -0.70 10.15 1.22
CA GLU A 297 -0.34 8.88 0.64
C GLU A 297 0.36 8.04 1.71
N ASP A 298 1.32 7.24 1.27
CA ASP A 298 2.00 6.26 2.06
C ASP A 298 2.83 6.88 3.20
N GLY A 299 3.04 6.07 4.24
CA GLY A 299 3.75 6.48 5.44
C GLY A 299 4.61 5.39 6.03
N TRP A 300 5.53 5.77 6.92
CA TRP A 300 6.41 4.86 7.64
C TRP A 300 6.84 5.47 8.98
N TYR A 301 7.18 4.62 9.95
CA TYR A 301 7.74 5.10 11.22
C TYR A 301 9.20 5.49 11.06
N ASP A 302 9.71 6.38 11.91
CA ASP A 302 11.13 6.73 11.90
C ASP A 302 11.97 5.52 12.33
N LYS A 303 12.72 4.88 11.43
CA LYS A 303 13.50 3.68 11.78
C LYS A 303 14.84 3.97 12.44
N ARG A 304 15.22 5.25 12.60
CA ARG A 304 16.57 5.60 13.11
C ARG A 304 16.77 5.11 14.54
N PRO A 305 17.99 4.76 14.97
CA PRO A 305 18.21 4.51 16.39
C PRO A 305 18.05 5.81 17.21
N ASP A 306 17.68 5.66 18.49
CA ASP A 306 17.66 6.73 19.49
C ASP A 306 16.69 7.91 19.22
N HIS A 307 15.61 7.68 18.47
CA HIS A 307 14.51 8.63 18.28
C HIS A 307 13.30 8.25 19.17
N GLY A 308 12.41 9.20 19.44
CA GLY A 308 11.11 8.94 20.08
C GLY A 308 10.05 8.54 19.05
N PRO A 309 8.85 8.08 19.48
CA PRO A 309 7.80 7.67 18.55
C PRO A 309 7.48 8.80 17.57
N GLY A 310 7.63 8.49 16.28
CA GLY A 310 7.39 9.43 15.20
C GLY A 310 7.21 8.71 13.87
N ALA A 311 6.51 9.37 12.97
CA ALA A 311 6.23 8.85 11.65
C ALA A 311 6.37 9.93 10.59
N MET A 312 6.63 9.48 9.36
CA MET A 312 6.66 10.29 8.16
C MET A 312 5.57 9.81 7.22
N PHE A 313 5.07 10.71 6.39
CA PHE A 313 4.11 10.36 5.35
C PHE A 313 4.17 11.37 4.22
N TYR A 314 3.78 10.89 3.05
CA TYR A 314 3.64 11.70 1.87
C TYR A 314 2.24 12.29 1.73
N ASP A 315 2.20 13.35 0.96
CA ASP A 315 1.00 13.96 0.43
C ASP A 315 1.30 14.12 -1.06
N THR A 316 0.55 13.47 -1.96
CA THR A 316 0.85 13.46 -3.42
C THR A 316 0.55 14.80 -4.07
N GLY A 317 -0.19 15.65 -3.39
CA GLY A 317 -0.48 16.97 -3.89
C GLY A 317 -1.60 17.06 -4.92
N ARG A 318 -2.02 18.31 -5.14
CA ARG A 318 -3.14 18.74 -5.96
C ARG A 318 -3.12 20.23 -6.24
N ASP A 319 -3.59 20.59 -7.44
CA ASP A 319 -3.91 21.96 -7.81
C ASP A 319 -4.90 22.66 -6.87
N GLU A 320 -4.71 23.97 -6.69
CA GLU A 320 -5.61 24.83 -5.92
C GLU A 320 -7.04 24.80 -6.49
N ARG A 321 -8.01 24.51 -5.63
CA ARG A 321 -9.43 24.60 -5.97
C ARG A 321 -10.10 25.80 -5.34
N VAL A 322 -10.71 26.63 -6.20
CA VAL A 322 -11.45 27.83 -5.81
C VAL A 322 -12.94 27.64 -6.14
N LEU A 323 -13.80 27.70 -5.11
CA LEU A 323 -15.25 27.76 -5.29
C LEU A 323 -15.76 29.11 -4.78
N ASN A 324 -16.57 29.79 -5.58
CA ASN A 324 -17.16 31.10 -5.25
C ASN A 324 -16.13 32.16 -4.79
N GLY A 325 -14.90 32.08 -5.32
CA GLY A 325 -13.82 33.02 -5.00
C GLY A 325 -13.05 32.72 -3.71
N ALA A 326 -13.27 31.56 -3.08
CA ALA A 326 -12.52 31.10 -1.91
C ALA A 326 -11.88 29.73 -2.16
N ARG A 327 -10.68 29.51 -1.59
CA ARG A 327 -10.05 28.19 -1.55
C ARG A 327 -10.94 27.21 -0.81
N THR A 328 -10.98 25.98 -1.32
CA THR A 328 -11.82 24.89 -0.78
C THR A 328 -11.03 23.87 0.02
N GLY A 329 -9.79 24.17 0.41
CA GLY A 329 -8.96 23.28 1.22
C GLY A 329 -7.49 23.69 1.15
N PRO A 330 -6.59 22.88 1.74
CA PRO A 330 -5.17 22.98 1.46
C PRO A 330 -4.89 22.79 -0.04
N ALA A 331 -3.78 23.35 -0.52
CA ALA A 331 -3.35 23.22 -1.90
C ALA A 331 -1.83 23.05 -1.93
N ASP A 332 -1.39 22.04 -2.67
CA ASP A 332 0.02 21.72 -2.87
C ASP A 332 0.17 20.99 -4.21
N PRO A 333 0.46 21.67 -5.33
CA PRO A 333 0.35 21.05 -6.65
C PRO A 333 1.29 19.87 -6.91
N TRP A 334 2.32 19.67 -6.07
CA TRP A 334 3.34 18.66 -6.32
C TRP A 334 3.69 17.81 -5.11
N GLY A 335 3.00 18.03 -3.98
CA GLY A 335 3.10 17.19 -2.81
C GLY A 335 4.20 17.56 -1.81
N SER A 336 4.10 16.92 -0.65
CA SER A 336 4.88 17.23 0.55
C SER A 336 5.34 15.97 1.29
N LEU A 337 6.39 16.12 2.09
CA LEU A 337 6.81 15.13 3.09
C LEU A 337 6.62 15.75 4.49
N TYR A 338 5.80 15.11 5.29
CA TYR A 338 5.54 15.51 6.68
C TYR A 338 6.23 14.58 7.68
N TYR A 339 6.45 15.08 8.89
CA TYR A 339 6.82 14.31 10.07
C TYR A 339 5.83 14.60 11.19
N VAL A 340 5.35 13.58 11.89
CA VAL A 340 4.55 13.72 13.11
C VAL A 340 5.28 13.13 14.31
N ASP A 341 5.43 13.93 15.36
CA ASP A 341 5.97 13.50 16.65
C ASP A 341 4.87 13.25 17.66
N PHE A 342 5.06 12.23 18.50
CA PHE A 342 4.14 11.87 19.56
C PHE A 342 4.76 12.08 20.94
N ASP A 343 3.89 12.32 21.93
CA ASP A 343 4.31 12.23 23.33
C ASP A 343 4.53 10.75 23.70
N THR A 344 5.74 10.44 24.18
CA THR A 344 6.14 9.06 24.55
C THR A 344 5.27 8.41 25.63
N SER A 345 4.60 9.20 26.46
CA SER A 345 3.84 8.72 27.62
C SER A 345 2.34 8.57 27.34
N ASP A 346 1.83 9.28 26.35
CA ASP A 346 0.43 9.23 25.93
C ASP A 346 0.33 9.52 24.42
N PRO A 347 0.07 8.51 23.57
CA PRO A 347 -0.05 8.72 22.13
C PRO A 347 -1.20 9.66 21.75
N ALA A 348 -2.21 9.82 22.61
CA ALA A 348 -3.37 10.69 22.37
C ALA A 348 -3.18 12.13 22.89
N ALA A 349 -2.01 12.47 23.44
CA ALA A 349 -1.65 13.84 23.81
C ALA A 349 -1.45 14.73 22.56
N GLU A 350 -1.02 15.98 22.76
CA GLU A 350 -0.71 16.86 21.61
C GLU A 350 0.47 16.30 20.80
N SER A 351 0.32 16.29 19.48
CA SER A 351 1.37 15.91 18.53
C SER A 351 1.84 17.13 17.74
N VAL A 352 3.09 17.09 17.28
CA VAL A 352 3.68 18.14 16.44
C VAL A 352 3.82 17.62 15.02
N LEU A 353 3.16 18.30 14.08
CA LEU A 353 3.31 18.07 12.65
C LEU A 353 4.36 19.05 12.11
N THR A 354 5.42 18.55 11.47
CA THR A 354 6.44 19.35 10.81
C THR A 354 6.40 19.09 9.31
N LEU A 355 6.35 20.14 8.49
CA LEU A 355 6.55 20.02 7.05
C LEU A 355 8.06 19.91 6.78
N MET A 356 8.55 18.74 6.38
CA MET A 356 9.98 18.50 6.17
C MET A 356 10.45 19.04 4.83
N ALA A 357 9.67 18.81 3.78
CA ALA A 357 9.94 19.25 2.42
C ALA A 357 8.64 19.39 1.63
N ARG A 358 8.65 20.31 0.66
CA ARG A 358 7.59 20.47 -0.33
C ARG A 358 8.21 20.41 -1.72
N SER A 359 7.59 19.66 -2.63
CA SER A 359 8.05 19.55 -4.00
C SER A 359 7.92 20.89 -4.73
N SER A 360 8.83 21.08 -5.69
CA SER A 360 8.76 22.17 -6.68
C SER A 360 8.34 21.68 -8.07
N GLY A 361 7.85 20.44 -8.16
CA GLY A 361 7.40 19.80 -9.40
C GLY A 361 8.50 19.04 -10.15
N PRO A 362 8.10 18.29 -11.19
CA PRO A 362 8.95 17.31 -11.87
C PRO A 362 10.15 17.93 -12.60
N ASP A 363 10.08 19.23 -12.92
CA ASP A 363 11.17 20.01 -13.54
C ASP A 363 12.39 20.18 -12.62
N ASN A 364 12.20 20.13 -11.30
CA ASN A 364 13.19 20.59 -10.31
C ASN A 364 13.46 19.57 -9.19
N GLY A 365 12.91 18.37 -9.26
CA GLY A 365 13.09 17.35 -8.22
C GLY A 365 12.05 16.24 -8.33
N TRP A 366 11.79 15.58 -7.21
CA TRP A 366 10.65 14.69 -7.04
C TRP A 366 9.33 15.48 -7.07
N ALA A 367 8.23 14.85 -7.46
CA ALA A 367 6.89 15.41 -7.49
C ALA A 367 5.86 14.30 -7.35
N SER A 368 4.70 14.65 -6.79
CA SER A 368 3.61 13.71 -6.52
C SER A 368 4.10 12.42 -5.85
N PRO A 369 4.71 12.55 -4.66
CA PRO A 369 5.18 11.39 -3.92
C PRO A 369 3.99 10.54 -3.50
N ASP A 370 4.17 9.23 -3.63
CA ASP A 370 3.14 8.23 -3.38
C ASP A 370 3.68 7.26 -2.33
N ASN A 371 4.31 6.15 -2.74
CA ASN A 371 4.87 5.19 -1.79
C ASN A 371 6.23 5.58 -1.24
N GLY A 372 6.51 5.12 -0.02
CA GLY A 372 7.81 5.35 0.60
C GLY A 372 8.12 4.42 1.74
N ASP A 373 9.42 4.29 1.99
CA ASP A 373 9.91 3.63 3.19
C ASP A 373 11.32 4.16 3.50
N MET A 374 11.81 3.90 4.72
CA MET A 374 13.12 4.33 5.16
C MET A 374 13.96 3.22 5.75
N LEU A 375 15.28 3.46 5.75
CA LEU A 375 16.26 2.64 6.46
C LEU A 375 16.57 3.25 7.83
N ALA A 376 17.03 2.41 8.75
CA ALA A 376 17.49 2.84 10.08
C ALA A 376 18.69 3.80 10.03
N ASP A 377 19.41 3.88 8.93
CA ASP A 377 20.47 4.87 8.78
C ASP A 377 19.90 6.28 8.50
N GLY A 378 18.64 6.41 8.08
CA GLY A 378 17.94 7.63 7.71
C GLY A 378 17.91 7.91 6.21
N THR A 379 18.15 6.91 5.37
CA THR A 379 17.84 6.93 3.93
C THR A 379 16.34 6.75 3.74
N ILE A 380 15.72 7.55 2.87
CA ILE A 380 14.29 7.50 2.56
C ILE A 380 14.16 7.27 1.05
N MET A 381 13.25 6.38 0.66
CA MET A 381 12.88 6.16 -0.73
C MET A 381 11.50 6.72 -0.99
N LEU A 382 11.33 7.25 -2.20
CA LEU A 382 10.12 7.93 -2.65
C LEU A 382 9.81 7.39 -4.04
N ASN A 383 8.60 6.88 -4.20
CA ASN A 383 8.00 6.55 -5.47
C ASN A 383 7.11 7.72 -5.95
N GLU A 384 7.04 7.91 -7.26
CA GLU A 384 6.18 8.93 -7.87
C GLU A 384 4.99 8.31 -8.61
N ASP A 385 3.79 8.80 -8.29
CA ASP A 385 2.56 8.67 -9.09
C ASP A 385 2.24 10.03 -9.74
N PRO A 386 2.20 10.14 -11.07
CA PRO A 386 1.77 11.34 -11.81
C PRO A 386 0.35 11.89 -11.58
N SER A 387 0.06 12.44 -10.39
CA SER A 387 -1.26 12.96 -10.02
C SER A 387 -1.65 14.33 -10.63
N ASN A 388 -0.67 15.19 -10.97
CA ASN A 388 -0.92 16.53 -11.56
C ASN A 388 -0.15 16.76 -12.87
N THR A 389 -0.59 17.67 -13.75
CA THR A 389 0.08 17.92 -15.05
C THR A 389 0.57 19.37 -15.15
N PRO A 390 1.63 19.66 -15.95
CA PRO A 390 2.35 18.78 -16.88
C PRO A 390 3.53 18.02 -16.27
N TRP A 391 3.74 16.78 -16.72
CA TRP A 391 4.98 16.02 -16.52
C TRP A 391 5.88 16.14 -17.74
N ASN A 392 7.11 16.57 -17.55
CA ASN A 392 8.08 16.77 -18.63
C ASN A 392 9.12 15.62 -18.76
N ARG A 393 9.13 14.69 -17.80
CA ARG A 393 10.01 13.52 -17.71
C ARG A 393 9.22 12.28 -17.28
N PRO A 394 9.75 11.06 -17.49
CA PRO A 394 9.22 9.87 -16.84
C PRO A 394 9.24 10.02 -15.31
N PRO A 395 8.27 9.41 -14.60
CA PRO A 395 8.30 9.27 -13.15
C PRO A 395 9.44 8.35 -12.73
N GLY A 396 9.82 8.40 -11.46
CA GLY A 396 10.91 7.57 -10.98
C GLY A 396 10.99 7.45 -9.48
N VAL A 397 11.97 6.67 -9.05
CA VAL A 397 12.27 6.50 -7.62
C VAL A 397 13.35 7.49 -7.21
N PHE A 398 13.11 8.20 -6.12
CA PHE A 398 14.03 9.15 -5.52
C PHE A 398 14.56 8.64 -4.19
N GLN A 399 15.85 8.90 -3.95
CA GLN A 399 16.48 8.73 -2.66
C GLN A 399 16.64 10.08 -1.97
N LEU A 400 16.09 10.22 -0.77
CA LEU A 400 16.31 11.33 0.15
C LEU A 400 17.15 10.86 1.34
N ARG A 401 17.71 11.82 2.07
CA ARG A 401 18.48 11.54 3.30
C ARG A 401 18.06 12.47 4.41
N MET A 402 17.83 11.93 5.60
CA MET A 402 17.72 12.69 6.82
C MET A 402 19.01 13.50 7.06
N THR A 403 18.89 14.83 7.10
CA THR A 403 19.99 15.77 7.37
C THR A 403 19.96 16.32 8.80
N GLY A 404 18.89 16.02 9.52
CA GLY A 404 18.64 16.41 10.90
C GLY A 404 17.46 15.62 11.47
N PRO A 405 16.92 15.99 12.64
CA PRO A 405 15.78 15.30 13.23
C PRO A 405 14.52 15.33 12.36
N LYS A 406 14.24 16.46 11.72
CA LYS A 406 13.03 16.70 10.91
C LYS A 406 13.32 17.46 9.61
N SER A 407 14.44 17.14 8.98
CA SER A 407 14.89 17.77 7.73
C SER A 407 15.52 16.75 6.81
N VAL A 408 15.32 16.92 5.50
CA VAL A 408 15.79 16.02 4.46
C VAL A 408 16.62 16.75 3.41
N SER A 409 17.39 15.99 2.62
CA SER A 409 18.01 16.48 1.39
C SER A 409 16.96 16.75 0.30
N ALA A 410 17.35 17.39 -0.80
CA ALA A 410 16.46 17.70 -1.92
C ALA A 410 15.97 16.45 -2.70
N GLY A 411 16.52 15.28 -2.40
CA GLY A 411 16.29 14.05 -3.16
C GLY A 411 17.18 13.93 -4.40
N THR A 412 17.44 12.70 -4.81
CA THR A 412 18.14 12.38 -6.06
C THR A 412 17.41 11.22 -6.72
N MET A 413 17.00 11.39 -7.97
CA MET A 413 16.44 10.29 -8.74
C MET A 413 17.51 9.21 -8.91
N ILE A 414 17.16 7.97 -8.57
CA ILE A 414 18.05 6.80 -8.63
C ILE A 414 17.64 5.84 -9.75
N ALA A 415 16.37 5.89 -10.16
CA ALA A 415 15.82 5.09 -11.24
C ALA A 415 14.61 5.80 -11.85
N GLU A 416 14.33 5.59 -13.13
CA GLU A 416 13.20 6.17 -13.86
C GLU A 416 12.44 5.11 -14.66
N ILE A 417 11.14 5.30 -14.86
CA ILE A 417 10.31 4.38 -15.63
C ILE A 417 10.79 4.32 -17.08
N THR A 418 10.75 3.12 -17.65
CA THR A 418 11.02 2.88 -19.07
C THR A 418 10.09 1.82 -19.62
N ASP A 419 9.76 1.91 -20.92
CA ASP A 419 9.19 0.79 -21.66
C ASP A 419 10.28 0.14 -22.54
N PRO A 420 10.83 -1.02 -22.13
CA PRO A 420 11.91 -1.66 -22.88
C PRO A 420 11.46 -2.17 -24.26
N ASP A 421 10.17 -2.41 -24.47
CA ASP A 421 9.64 -2.93 -25.74
C ASP A 421 9.52 -1.84 -26.81
N CYS A 422 9.66 -0.58 -26.42
CA CYS A 422 9.45 0.57 -27.31
C CYS A 422 10.56 1.64 -27.13
N ALA A 423 11.70 1.22 -26.56
CA ALA A 423 12.90 2.03 -26.41
C ALA A 423 13.34 2.67 -27.74
N GLY A 424 13.48 4.02 -27.73
CA GLY A 424 13.93 4.80 -28.87
C GLY A 424 12.82 5.42 -29.74
N GLU A 425 11.56 5.09 -29.47
CA GLU A 425 10.41 5.70 -30.18
C GLU A 425 9.85 6.93 -29.42
N PRO A 426 9.58 8.07 -30.09
CA PRO A 426 9.05 9.26 -29.43
C PRO A 426 7.71 9.05 -28.73
N THR A 427 6.84 8.20 -29.28
CA THR A 427 5.52 7.88 -28.70
C THR A 427 5.62 7.14 -27.38
N CYS A 428 6.77 6.52 -27.10
CA CYS A 428 7.02 5.82 -25.85
C CYS A 428 7.17 6.78 -24.67
N ALA A 429 7.76 7.94 -24.91
CA ALA A 429 7.94 8.95 -23.87
C ALA A 429 6.62 9.51 -23.35
N ASP A 430 5.55 9.43 -24.14
CA ASP A 430 4.21 9.85 -23.73
C ASP A 430 3.47 8.73 -22.98
N SER A 431 3.68 7.45 -23.36
CA SER A 431 3.02 6.33 -22.69
C SER A 431 3.55 6.07 -21.28
N VAL A 432 4.87 6.21 -21.06
CA VAL A 432 5.48 5.98 -19.73
C VAL A 432 5.23 7.11 -18.72
N ARG A 433 4.67 8.25 -19.15
CA ARG A 433 4.31 9.35 -18.25
C ARG A 433 2.98 9.14 -17.53
N GLY A 434 2.18 8.19 -17.99
CA GLY A 434 0.98 7.71 -17.29
C GLY A 434 1.20 6.31 -16.73
N TRP A 435 2.45 5.97 -16.42
CA TRP A 435 2.83 4.83 -15.59
C TRP A 435 3.39 5.40 -14.30
N GLU A 436 3.47 4.58 -13.27
CA GLU A 436 3.95 4.99 -11.95
C GLU A 436 4.88 3.93 -11.36
N THR A 437 5.79 4.40 -10.53
CA THR A 437 6.50 3.52 -9.61
C THR A 437 5.60 3.39 -8.40
N SER A 438 5.40 2.18 -7.90
CA SER A 438 4.48 1.95 -6.79
C SER A 438 5.12 0.97 -5.79
N GLY A 439 4.48 0.78 -4.62
CA GLY A 439 4.76 -0.15 -3.54
C GLY A 439 6.24 -0.37 -3.29
N ILE A 440 6.84 0.18 -2.23
CA ILE A 440 8.28 0.03 -1.95
C ILE A 440 8.53 -0.37 -0.51
N THR A 441 9.40 -1.35 -0.29
CA THR A 441 9.75 -1.80 1.07
C THR A 441 11.22 -2.20 1.19
N ASP A 442 11.80 -1.93 2.36
CA ASP A 442 13.17 -2.34 2.69
C ASP A 442 13.30 -3.88 2.70
N ALA A 443 14.21 -4.39 1.87
CA ALA A 443 14.57 -5.81 1.81
C ALA A 443 16.02 -6.08 2.23
N SER A 444 16.64 -5.12 2.92
CA SER A 444 18.06 -5.17 3.29
C SER A 444 18.41 -6.36 4.19
N GLU A 445 17.49 -6.78 5.06
CA GLU A 445 17.67 -7.96 5.91
C GLU A 445 17.84 -9.25 5.08
N PHE A 446 17.16 -9.35 3.94
CA PHE A 446 17.09 -10.57 3.13
C PHE A 446 18.13 -10.59 2.01
N LEU A 447 18.31 -9.46 1.34
CA LEU A 447 19.09 -9.36 0.09
C LEU A 447 20.37 -8.52 0.24
N GLY A 448 20.63 -8.06 1.46
CA GLY A 448 21.80 -7.27 1.83
C GLY A 448 21.54 -5.75 1.76
N PRO A 449 22.40 -4.95 2.41
CA PRO A 449 22.16 -3.51 2.58
C PRO A 449 21.86 -2.77 1.27
N GLY A 450 20.85 -1.90 1.31
CA GLY A 450 20.45 -1.08 0.16
C GLY A 450 19.56 -1.82 -0.84
N SER A 451 18.98 -2.94 -0.45
CA SER A 451 18.05 -3.71 -1.29
C SER A 451 16.62 -3.31 -1.01
N TRP A 452 15.86 -3.05 -2.06
CA TRP A 452 14.48 -2.59 -2.03
C TRP A 452 13.65 -3.45 -2.97
N VAL A 453 12.55 -3.99 -2.48
CA VAL A 453 11.54 -4.61 -3.35
C VAL A 453 10.52 -3.54 -3.69
N LEU A 454 10.18 -3.43 -4.96
CA LEU A 454 9.22 -2.44 -5.44
C LEU A 454 8.41 -2.88 -6.64
N THR A 455 7.37 -2.13 -7.00
CA THR A 455 6.58 -2.37 -8.21
C THR A 455 6.62 -1.21 -9.20
N VAL A 456 6.14 -1.49 -10.40
CA VAL A 456 5.77 -0.50 -11.41
C VAL A 456 4.37 -0.86 -11.89
N GLN A 457 3.47 0.13 -11.91
CA GLN A 457 2.21 0.01 -12.61
C GLN A 457 2.31 0.61 -14.01
N ALA A 458 2.03 -0.21 -15.03
CA ALA A 458 2.15 0.14 -16.43
C ALA A 458 0.75 0.21 -17.08
N HIS A 459 -0.10 1.12 -16.59
CA HIS A 459 -1.54 1.21 -16.92
C HIS A 459 -1.84 1.17 -18.41
N LEU A 460 -1.05 1.87 -19.22
CA LEU A 460 -1.29 1.99 -20.66
C LEU A 460 -0.73 0.82 -21.48
N LYS A 461 -0.02 -0.13 -20.85
CA LYS A 461 0.59 -1.27 -21.53
C LYS A 461 -0.35 -2.46 -21.48
N ALA A 462 -0.66 -3.02 -22.65
CA ALA A 462 -1.49 -4.21 -22.75
C ALA A 462 -0.82 -5.45 -22.13
N VAL A 463 -1.64 -6.45 -21.78
CA VAL A 463 -1.18 -7.77 -21.32
C VAL A 463 -1.72 -8.85 -22.26
N PRO A 464 -1.04 -9.13 -23.40
CA PRO A 464 -1.53 -10.07 -24.40
C PRO A 464 -1.76 -11.49 -23.89
N ALA A 465 -0.96 -11.95 -22.92
CA ALA A 465 -1.09 -13.27 -22.30
C ALA A 465 -2.45 -13.47 -21.61
N LEU A 466 -3.05 -12.38 -21.11
CA LEU A 466 -4.36 -12.35 -20.46
C LEU A 466 -5.46 -11.77 -21.36
N GLY A 467 -5.10 -11.18 -22.49
CA GLY A 467 -6.02 -10.48 -23.38
C GLY A 467 -6.51 -9.14 -22.83
N LEU A 468 -5.74 -8.51 -21.92
CA LEU A 468 -6.06 -7.22 -21.32
C LEU A 468 -5.54 -6.06 -22.18
N ALA A 469 -6.29 -4.97 -22.22
CA ALA A 469 -5.98 -3.79 -23.01
C ALA A 469 -4.97 -2.84 -22.33
N GLY A 470 -4.77 -2.99 -21.02
CA GLY A 470 -3.91 -2.17 -20.18
C GLY A 470 -3.53 -2.90 -18.90
N GLU A 471 -3.10 -2.14 -17.89
CA GLU A 471 -2.82 -2.57 -16.51
C GLU A 471 -1.72 -3.64 -16.40
N ASN A 472 -0.66 -3.50 -17.20
CA ASN A 472 0.55 -4.31 -16.98
C ASN A 472 1.31 -3.80 -15.73
N GLY A 473 2.39 -4.47 -15.37
CA GLY A 473 3.22 -4.07 -14.24
C GLY A 473 4.31 -5.09 -13.95
N GLN A 474 5.18 -4.77 -12.99
CA GLN A 474 6.27 -5.65 -12.59
C GLN A 474 6.50 -5.60 -11.08
N LEU A 475 6.89 -6.74 -10.53
CA LEU A 475 7.58 -6.85 -9.25
C LEU A 475 9.10 -6.84 -9.50
N LEU A 476 9.82 -5.97 -8.81
CA LEU A 476 11.22 -5.65 -9.05
C LEU A 476 12.03 -5.76 -7.76
N LEU A 477 13.31 -6.10 -7.91
CA LEU A 477 14.35 -5.82 -6.92
C LEU A 477 15.20 -4.67 -7.43
N MET A 478 15.36 -3.65 -6.61
CA MET A 478 16.36 -2.60 -6.80
C MET A 478 17.43 -2.70 -5.72
N HIS A 479 18.71 -2.60 -6.12
CA HIS A 479 19.82 -2.45 -5.19
C HIS A 479 20.44 -1.07 -5.41
N VAL A 480 20.56 -0.31 -4.32
CA VAL A 480 21.22 0.99 -4.28
C VAL A 480 22.48 0.86 -3.44
N PRO A 481 23.67 1.08 -4.01
CA PRO A 481 24.91 0.96 -3.26
C PRO A 481 24.95 2.02 -2.15
N GLY A 482 25.48 1.65 -0.99
CA GLY A 482 25.77 2.62 0.07
C GLY A 482 26.78 3.67 -0.37
N ASP A 483 26.60 4.89 0.11
CA ASP A 483 27.51 6.03 -0.12
C ASP A 483 28.89 5.88 0.53
#